data_AF-A0A1G6H4Y5-F1
#
_entry.id   AF-A0A1G6H4Y5-F1
#
_cell.length_a   1.000
_cell.length_b   1.000
_cell.length_c   1.000
_cell.angle_alpha   90.00
_cell.angle_beta   90.00
_cell.angle_gamma   90.00
#
_symmetry.space_group_name_H-M   'P 1'
#
loop_
_entity.id
_entity.type
_entity.pdbx_description
1 polymer ?
#
loop_
_entity_poly.entity_id
_entity_poly.type
_entity_poly.pdbx_seq_one_letter_code
_entity_poly.pdbx_strand_id
1 'polypeptide(L)'
;MTHETPFTWEPFLRDWSGEWADSLTDDATRPPADESARRDRWLGFPGASEERIAALEERLGRRLPPSYREFLAVSDGWRHAGGFITVLAGTAEARWHEDAYGLAETFEDFLDDDPSPEELRDVEAWRRGLQLDVESDATHVVLDPGDDGDEGGEWAVYSWASWRAAPPERFPDFAAFMRSMHREFHSLRARTADGEPEFVNATTRRLDAQVEEARVRALGGDWERAERALDEAKGYGRPRAAGLGDQIRRLLGRTYLVYYEDLVTDPRYAPELLPPLVAEHAARRHGDDSVLTHHLRGAADDVVALAYTLLEQVRAGTYRYTAAGAFGEAVDRARESARSGDTDGAWRTLTDALPLWQPLGPDHVAPLGWVADPLLGPLLTPERGRALLSTPRGGQAGTPPVHAPTSAPESLS
;
A
#
# COMPACT_ATOMS: atom_id res chain seq x y z
N MET A 1 26.19 6.42 -2.06
CA MET A 1 26.10 5.67 -0.80
C MET A 1 25.38 6.56 0.19
N THR A 2 24.07 6.45 0.25
CA THR A 2 23.25 7.04 1.32
C THR A 2 23.42 6.15 2.53
N HIS A 3 24.07 6.65 3.58
CA HIS A 3 23.99 6.01 4.88
C HIS A 3 22.56 6.18 5.35
N GLU A 4 21.74 5.14 5.22
CA GLU A 4 20.50 5.04 5.99
C GLU A 4 20.90 5.09 7.45
N THR A 5 20.40 6.10 8.17
CA THR A 5 20.60 6.22 9.61
C THR A 5 20.08 4.93 10.25
N PRO A 6 20.87 4.24 11.08
CA PRO A 6 20.41 3.02 11.74
C PRO A 6 19.14 3.31 12.54
N PHE A 7 18.14 2.43 12.42
CA PHE A 7 16.89 2.55 13.17
C PHE A 7 17.21 2.62 14.67
N THR A 8 16.71 3.65 15.33
CA THR A 8 16.93 3.87 16.77
C THR A 8 15.57 4.05 17.43
N TRP A 9 15.31 3.27 18.49
CA TRP A 9 14.01 3.26 19.18
C TRP A 9 13.63 4.61 19.79
N GLU A 10 14.56 5.28 20.48
CA GLU A 10 14.24 6.48 21.26
C GLU A 10 13.68 7.65 20.40
N PRO A 11 14.30 8.06 19.27
CA PRO A 11 13.69 9.06 18.39
C PRO A 11 12.34 8.63 17.83
N PHE A 12 12.24 7.39 17.34
CA PHE A 12 11.02 6.86 16.74
C PHE A 12 9.83 6.88 17.71
N LEU A 13 10.03 6.40 18.93
CA LEU A 13 8.98 6.37 19.96
C LEU A 13 8.61 7.77 20.45
N ARG A 14 9.56 8.71 20.50
CA ARG A 14 9.27 10.11 20.85
C ARG A 14 8.44 10.81 19.78
N ASP A 15 8.81 10.64 18.51
CA ASP A 15 8.06 11.23 17.40
C ASP A 15 6.64 10.68 17.38
N TRP A 16 6.46 9.35 17.49
CA TRP A 16 5.13 8.74 17.59
C TRP A 16 4.34 9.27 18.79
N SER A 17 4.95 9.34 19.99
CA SER A 17 4.25 9.86 21.18
C SER A 17 3.78 11.31 20.99
N GLY A 18 4.59 12.14 20.34
CA GLY A 18 4.23 13.53 20.02
C GLY A 18 3.08 13.60 19.03
N GLU A 19 3.15 12.83 17.94
CA GLU A 19 2.10 12.76 16.92
C GLU A 19 0.77 12.26 17.49
N TRP A 20 0.81 11.26 18.36
CA TRP A 20 -0.38 10.77 19.05
C TRP A 20 -0.96 11.83 19.99
N ALA A 21 -0.13 12.51 20.79
CA ALA A 21 -0.59 13.54 21.71
C ALA A 21 -1.27 14.71 20.97
N ASP A 22 -0.73 15.09 19.80
CA ASP A 22 -1.26 16.17 18.96
C ASP A 22 -2.54 15.75 18.21
N SER A 23 -2.75 14.44 17.99
CA SER A 23 -3.91 13.89 17.28
C SER A 23 -5.21 13.91 18.10
N LEU A 24 -5.13 14.08 19.41
CA LEU A 24 -6.29 13.95 20.29
C LEU A 24 -7.05 15.28 20.37
N THR A 25 -8.30 15.32 19.89
CA THR A 25 -9.22 16.46 20.08
C THR A 25 -9.71 16.50 21.52
N ASP A 26 -9.97 17.70 22.07
CA ASP A 26 -10.30 17.96 23.50
C ASP A 26 -11.62 17.33 24.01
N ASP A 27 -12.12 16.29 23.37
CA ASP A 27 -13.36 15.63 23.75
C ASP A 27 -13.23 14.83 25.06
N ALA A 28 -14.30 14.89 25.85
CA ALA A 28 -14.33 14.54 27.25
C ALA A 28 -14.84 13.11 27.47
N THR A 29 -13.90 12.18 27.66
CA THR A 29 -13.85 11.10 28.68
C THR A 29 -12.73 10.15 28.26
N ARG A 30 -11.49 10.48 28.61
CA ARG A 30 -10.34 9.59 28.38
C ARG A 30 -10.02 8.81 29.65
N PRO A 31 -9.49 7.58 29.53
CA PRO A 31 -8.85 6.91 30.65
C PRO A 31 -7.80 7.84 31.28
N PRO A 32 -7.69 7.92 32.62
CA PRO A 32 -6.71 8.77 33.29
C PRO A 32 -5.26 8.51 32.86
N ALA A 33 -4.94 7.27 32.47
CA ALA A 33 -3.63 6.87 31.96
C ALA A 33 -3.28 7.59 30.63
N ASP A 34 -4.24 7.69 29.72
CA ASP A 34 -4.06 8.35 28.42
C ASP A 34 -3.89 9.86 28.60
N GLU A 35 -4.59 10.45 29.55
CA GLU A 35 -4.44 11.88 29.85
C GLU A 35 -3.07 12.19 30.48
N SER A 36 -2.48 11.27 31.26
CA SER A 36 -1.09 11.42 31.70
C SER A 36 -0.12 11.28 30.53
N ALA A 37 -0.25 10.22 29.73
CA ALA A 37 0.61 9.98 28.56
C ALA A 37 0.59 11.15 27.57
N ARG A 38 -0.58 11.76 27.35
CA ARG A 38 -0.73 12.96 26.51
C ARG A 38 0.00 14.16 27.08
N ARG A 39 -0.18 14.44 28.39
CA ARG A 39 0.49 15.57 29.06
C ARG A 39 2.01 15.39 29.08
N ASP A 40 2.48 14.18 29.32
CA ASP A 40 3.89 13.82 29.36
C ASP A 40 4.49 13.65 27.94
N ARG A 41 3.63 13.65 26.90
CA ARG A 41 3.97 13.38 25.49
C ARG A 41 4.79 12.11 25.33
N TRP A 42 4.41 11.07 26.08
CA TRP A 42 5.09 9.78 26.11
C TRP A 42 4.08 8.64 26.26
N LEU A 43 3.96 7.82 25.22
CA LEU A 43 3.11 6.62 25.21
C LEU A 43 3.73 5.45 25.99
N GLY A 44 5.06 5.41 26.02
CA GLY A 44 5.83 4.35 26.63
C GLY A 44 5.73 4.31 28.16
N PHE A 45 6.45 3.34 28.72
CA PHE A 45 6.70 3.22 30.15
C PHE A 45 8.18 3.57 30.41
N PRO A 46 8.61 3.74 31.67
CA PRO A 46 10.03 3.82 31.97
C PRO A 46 10.76 2.60 31.41
N GLY A 47 11.90 2.79 30.74
CA GLY A 47 12.69 1.68 30.19
C GLY A 47 13.08 0.65 31.26
N ALA A 48 13.14 -0.61 30.85
CA ALA A 48 13.55 -1.71 31.69
C ALA A 48 15.07 -1.66 31.92
N SER A 49 15.50 -1.93 33.15
CA SER A 49 16.93 -2.11 33.43
C SER A 49 17.42 -3.43 32.85
N GLU A 50 18.73 -3.53 32.61
CA GLU A 50 19.37 -4.76 32.12
C GLU A 50 19.07 -5.96 33.03
N GLU A 51 18.97 -5.75 34.34
CA GLU A 51 18.62 -6.81 35.30
C GLU A 51 17.20 -7.32 35.11
N ARG A 52 16.24 -6.43 34.79
CA ARG A 52 14.84 -6.84 34.53
C ARG A 52 14.72 -7.60 33.22
N ILE A 53 15.42 -7.15 32.19
CA ILE A 53 15.46 -7.83 30.89
C ILE A 53 16.11 -9.21 31.05
N ALA A 54 17.24 -9.30 31.75
CA ALA A 54 17.90 -10.58 32.03
C ALA A 54 17.01 -11.53 32.86
N ALA A 55 16.26 -11.01 33.83
CA ALA A 55 15.31 -11.80 34.60
C ALA A 55 14.13 -12.31 33.74
N LEU A 56 13.66 -11.52 32.77
CA LEU A 56 12.68 -11.97 31.78
C LEU A 56 13.28 -13.12 30.94
N GLU A 57 14.48 -12.96 30.40
CA GLU A 57 15.15 -14.01 29.62
C GLU A 57 15.35 -15.30 30.40
N GLU A 58 15.74 -15.20 31.68
CA GLU A 58 15.86 -16.35 32.57
C GLU A 58 14.50 -17.02 32.78
N ARG A 59 13.43 -16.24 32.99
CA ARG A 59 12.06 -16.75 33.14
C ARG A 59 11.55 -17.44 31.88
N LEU A 60 11.92 -16.94 30.70
CA LEU A 60 11.54 -17.53 29.42
C LEU A 60 12.46 -18.70 29.02
N GLY A 61 13.65 -18.80 29.61
CA GLY A 61 14.67 -19.79 29.27
C GLY A 61 15.38 -19.53 27.93
N ARG A 62 15.23 -18.33 27.35
CA ARG A 62 15.80 -17.92 26.06
C ARG A 62 16.20 -16.45 26.09
N ARG A 63 17.20 -16.09 25.29
CA ARG A 63 17.48 -14.67 25.03
C ARG A 63 16.42 -14.09 24.11
N LEU A 64 16.02 -12.85 24.37
CA LEU A 64 15.06 -12.11 23.57
C LEU A 64 15.68 -11.69 22.23
N PRO A 65 14.86 -11.51 21.17
CA PRO A 65 15.35 -10.99 19.90
C PRO A 65 15.89 -9.57 20.10
N PRO A 66 17.02 -9.20 19.47
CA PRO A 66 17.72 -7.94 19.72
C PRO A 66 16.81 -6.71 19.65
N SER A 67 15.96 -6.62 18.63
CA SER A 67 15.06 -5.47 18.43
C SER A 67 14.05 -5.30 19.57
N TYR A 68 13.48 -6.38 20.12
CA TYR A 68 12.58 -6.31 21.27
C TYR A 68 13.33 -6.02 22.57
N ARG A 69 14.54 -6.58 22.73
CA ARG A 69 15.41 -6.29 23.87
C ARG A 69 15.78 -4.80 23.95
N GLU A 70 16.21 -4.22 22.84
CA GLU A 70 16.55 -2.81 22.74
C GLU A 70 15.33 -1.90 22.97
N PHE A 71 14.16 -2.31 22.45
CA PHE A 71 12.91 -1.63 22.73
C PHE A 71 12.61 -1.60 24.24
N LEU A 72 12.71 -2.73 24.94
CA LEU A 72 12.45 -2.81 26.38
C LEU A 72 13.37 -1.91 27.19
N ALA A 73 14.63 -1.74 26.76
CA ALA A 73 15.57 -0.83 27.40
C ALA A 73 15.14 0.66 27.29
N VAL A 74 14.37 1.01 26.27
CA VAL A 74 13.80 2.36 26.08
C VAL A 74 12.42 2.47 26.72
N SER A 75 11.59 1.43 26.63
CA SER A 75 10.22 1.41 27.12
C SER A 75 9.80 0.01 27.57
N ASP A 76 9.53 -0.18 28.87
CA ASP A 76 9.09 -1.45 29.44
C ASP A 76 7.59 -1.70 29.19
N GLY A 77 7.23 -1.90 27.92
CA GLY A 77 5.85 -1.95 27.41
C GLY A 77 5.49 -0.72 26.59
N TRP A 78 4.33 -0.71 25.94
CA TRP A 78 3.89 0.43 25.11
C TRP A 78 2.38 0.57 25.07
N ARG A 79 1.89 1.81 24.95
CA ARG A 79 0.45 2.09 24.80
C ARG A 79 0.09 2.40 23.36
N HIS A 80 -1.12 2.01 22.96
CA HIS A 80 -1.68 2.34 21.64
C HIS A 80 -0.73 1.94 20.49
N ALA A 81 -0.31 0.67 20.48
CA ALA A 81 0.41 0.11 19.36
C ALA A 81 -0.57 -0.10 18.20
N GLY A 82 -0.56 0.83 17.24
CA GLY A 82 -1.52 0.84 16.15
C GLY A 82 -2.88 1.38 16.61
N GLY A 83 -3.95 0.76 16.12
CA GLY A 83 -5.33 1.12 16.49
C GLY A 83 -5.99 0.18 17.49
N PHE A 84 -5.48 -1.04 17.63
CA PHE A 84 -6.23 -2.14 18.25
C PHE A 84 -5.51 -2.80 19.43
N ILE A 85 -4.30 -2.36 19.76
CA ILE A 85 -3.55 -2.83 20.93
C ILE A 85 -3.40 -1.65 21.90
N THR A 86 -4.18 -1.69 22.98
CA THR A 86 -4.16 -0.67 24.04
C THR A 86 -2.85 -0.74 24.82
N VAL A 87 -2.38 -1.95 25.16
CA VAL A 87 -1.13 -2.19 25.89
C VAL A 87 -0.36 -3.36 25.29
N LEU A 88 0.89 -3.09 24.91
CA LEU A 88 1.89 -4.07 24.49
C LEU A 88 2.81 -4.41 25.68
N ALA A 89 3.19 -5.68 25.78
CA ALA A 89 3.88 -6.24 26.94
C ALA A 89 5.24 -5.60 27.21
N GLY A 90 5.52 -5.38 28.50
CA GLY A 90 6.85 -5.17 29.03
C GLY A 90 7.45 -6.47 29.59
N THR A 91 8.50 -6.32 30.38
CA THR A 91 9.22 -7.41 31.04
C THR A 91 8.37 -8.20 32.03
N ALA A 92 7.35 -7.58 32.63
CA ALA A 92 6.48 -8.23 33.60
C ALA A 92 5.36 -9.06 32.93
N GLU A 93 4.79 -8.55 31.84
CA GLU A 93 3.61 -9.13 31.20
C GLU A 93 3.93 -10.16 30.11
N ALA A 94 5.11 -10.04 29.50
CA ALA A 94 5.55 -10.97 28.45
C ALA A 94 5.60 -12.40 28.99
N ARG A 95 4.93 -13.32 28.28
CA ARG A 95 4.78 -14.73 28.67
C ARG A 95 4.59 -15.61 27.44
N TRP A 96 4.90 -16.89 27.57
CA TRP A 96 4.57 -17.86 26.52
C TRP A 96 3.05 -17.91 26.32
N HIS A 97 2.64 -17.93 25.05
CA HIS A 97 1.24 -17.97 24.67
C HIS A 97 0.59 -19.25 25.20
N GLU A 98 -0.54 -19.10 25.89
CA GLU A 98 -1.27 -20.22 26.49
C GLU A 98 -2.32 -20.81 25.54
N ASP A 99 -2.51 -20.20 24.37
CA ASP A 99 -3.52 -20.59 23.37
C ASP A 99 -4.93 -20.72 23.94
N ALA A 100 -5.29 -19.80 24.84
CA ALA A 100 -6.58 -19.83 25.55
C ALA A 100 -7.81 -19.79 24.64
N TYR A 101 -7.65 -19.28 23.41
CA TYR A 101 -8.69 -19.20 22.39
C TYR A 101 -8.62 -20.32 21.35
N GLY A 102 -7.68 -21.26 21.48
CA GLY A 102 -7.48 -22.36 20.52
C GLY A 102 -7.18 -21.86 19.12
N LEU A 103 -6.38 -20.79 18.98
CA LEU A 103 -6.00 -20.24 17.69
C LEU A 103 -5.17 -21.25 16.89
N ALA A 104 -4.27 -21.99 17.55
CA ALA A 104 -3.49 -23.01 16.86
C ALA A 104 -4.39 -24.10 16.26
N GLU A 105 -5.34 -24.62 17.05
CA GLU A 105 -6.33 -25.61 16.58
C GLU A 105 -7.23 -25.03 15.47
N THR A 106 -7.69 -23.78 15.65
CA THR A 106 -8.50 -23.09 14.65
C THR A 106 -7.79 -22.97 13.31
N PHE A 107 -6.52 -22.57 13.29
CA PHE A 107 -5.75 -22.47 12.05
C PHE A 107 -5.36 -23.83 11.48
N GLU A 108 -5.11 -24.83 12.33
CA GLU A 108 -4.88 -26.20 11.91
C GLU A 108 -6.09 -26.79 11.17
N ASP A 109 -7.30 -26.49 11.63
CA ASP A 109 -8.55 -26.90 10.96
C ASP A 109 -8.75 -26.26 9.57
N PHE A 110 -8.08 -25.14 9.28
CA PHE A 110 -8.11 -24.49 7.98
C PHE A 110 -7.05 -24.99 7.00
N LEU A 111 -6.15 -25.89 7.43
CA LEU A 111 -5.14 -26.46 6.57
C LEU A 111 -5.73 -27.46 5.57
N ASP A 112 -5.25 -27.41 4.33
CA ASP A 112 -5.52 -28.45 3.33
C ASP A 112 -4.72 -29.74 3.64
N ASP A 113 -5.02 -30.84 2.94
CA ASP A 113 -4.34 -32.14 3.11
C ASP A 113 -2.81 -32.09 2.86
N ASP A 114 -2.32 -31.07 2.16
CA ASP A 114 -0.90 -30.81 1.85
C ASP A 114 -0.54 -29.34 2.13
N PRO A 115 -0.42 -28.96 3.42
CA PRO A 115 -0.23 -27.57 3.80
C PRO A 115 1.17 -27.10 3.44
N SER A 116 1.27 -25.86 2.98
CA SER A 116 2.55 -25.23 2.71
C SER A 116 3.36 -25.03 4.00
N PRO A 117 4.69 -24.93 3.91
CA PRO A 117 5.52 -24.60 5.07
C PRO A 117 5.17 -23.26 5.72
N GLU A 118 4.55 -22.33 4.99
CA GLU A 118 4.10 -21.04 5.52
C GLU A 118 2.88 -21.20 6.40
N GLU A 119 1.86 -21.92 5.92
CA GLU A 119 0.65 -22.20 6.70
C GLU A 119 0.95 -23.01 7.98
N LEU A 120 1.92 -23.94 7.90
CA LEU A 120 2.39 -24.65 9.09
C LEU A 120 3.10 -23.73 10.10
N ARG A 121 3.87 -22.73 9.62
CA ARG A 121 4.49 -21.73 10.51
C ARG A 121 3.45 -20.87 11.20
N ASP A 122 2.40 -20.47 10.48
CA ASP A 122 1.30 -19.68 11.04
C ASP A 122 0.65 -20.39 12.23
N VAL A 123 0.41 -21.71 12.12
CA VAL A 123 -0.11 -22.53 13.23
C VAL A 123 0.87 -22.63 14.39
N GLU A 124 2.14 -22.95 14.10
CA GLU A 124 3.17 -23.14 15.11
C GLU A 124 3.48 -21.87 15.92
N ALA A 125 3.38 -20.69 15.30
CA ALA A 125 3.53 -19.41 15.98
C ALA A 125 2.58 -19.28 17.19
N TRP A 126 1.33 -19.76 17.06
CA TRP A 126 0.37 -19.75 18.16
C TRP A 126 0.65 -20.83 19.22
N ARG A 127 1.36 -21.91 18.89
CA ARG A 127 1.69 -22.98 19.88
C ARG A 127 2.84 -22.62 20.80
N ARG A 128 3.82 -21.86 20.29
CA ARG A 128 5.10 -21.61 20.99
C ARG A 128 5.50 -20.14 21.10
N GLY A 129 4.69 -19.24 20.57
CA GLY A 129 5.00 -17.83 20.52
C GLY A 129 5.04 -17.15 21.90
N LEU A 130 5.84 -16.10 22.02
CA LEU A 130 5.85 -15.20 23.16
C LEU A 130 4.75 -14.13 22.96
N GLN A 131 3.70 -14.16 23.78
CA GLN A 131 2.56 -13.24 23.66
C GLN A 131 2.91 -11.83 24.14
N LEU A 132 2.54 -10.83 23.32
CA LEU A 132 2.82 -9.42 23.55
C LEU A 132 1.57 -8.55 23.71
N ASP A 133 0.40 -8.95 23.22
CA ASP A 133 -0.87 -8.25 23.45
C ASP A 133 -1.32 -8.42 24.91
N VAL A 134 -1.19 -7.37 25.73
CA VAL A 134 -1.65 -7.38 27.12
C VAL A 134 -3.12 -6.97 27.19
N GLU A 135 -3.43 -5.87 26.51
CA GLU A 135 -4.79 -5.37 26.36
C GLU A 135 -4.98 -4.98 24.90
N SER A 136 -5.94 -5.61 24.24
CA SER A 136 -6.23 -5.40 22.82
C SER A 136 -7.73 -5.57 22.57
N ASP A 137 -8.20 -4.97 21.48
CA ASP A 137 -9.54 -5.21 20.97
C ASP A 137 -9.48 -6.49 20.13
N ALA A 138 -9.45 -7.67 20.79
CA ALA A 138 -9.40 -9.01 20.18
C ALA A 138 -8.30 -9.23 19.10
N THR A 139 -7.19 -8.47 19.23
CA THR A 139 -5.99 -8.58 18.39
C THR A 139 -4.91 -9.33 19.17
N HIS A 140 -4.37 -10.39 18.60
CA HIS A 140 -3.33 -11.21 19.20
C HIS A 140 -1.99 -10.97 18.50
N VAL A 141 -0.92 -10.90 19.28
CA VAL A 141 0.44 -10.66 18.80
C VAL A 141 1.41 -11.58 19.52
N VAL A 142 2.14 -12.38 18.74
CA VAL A 142 3.17 -13.30 19.27
C VAL A 142 4.49 -13.13 18.54
N LEU A 143 5.61 -13.25 19.25
CA LEU A 143 6.92 -13.47 18.65
C LEU A 143 7.19 -14.97 18.56
N ASP A 144 7.52 -15.50 17.39
CA ASP A 144 7.83 -16.93 17.22
C ASP A 144 9.34 -17.22 17.35
N PRO A 145 9.81 -17.86 18.44
CA PRO A 145 11.22 -18.20 18.62
C PRO A 145 11.71 -19.36 17.73
N GLY A 146 10.85 -19.96 16.92
CA GLY A 146 11.23 -20.99 15.94
C GLY A 146 11.11 -20.54 14.49
N ASP A 147 10.76 -19.28 14.24
CA ASP A 147 10.84 -18.61 12.94
C ASP A 147 11.87 -17.48 13.04
N ASP A 148 13.13 -17.89 13.03
CA ASP A 148 14.27 -16.98 13.09
C ASP A 148 14.42 -16.29 11.72
N GLY A 149 14.20 -14.97 11.71
CA GLY A 149 14.10 -14.18 10.49
C GLY A 149 15.41 -13.99 9.71
N ASP A 150 16.55 -14.38 10.29
CA ASP A 150 17.90 -14.50 9.68
C ASP A 150 18.94 -14.83 10.79
N GLU A 151 20.24 -14.98 10.44
CA GLU A 151 21.39 -15.27 11.36
C GLU A 151 21.55 -14.29 12.56
N GLY A 152 20.77 -13.19 12.60
CA GLY A 152 20.81 -12.15 13.64
C GLY A 152 20.09 -12.48 14.94
N GLY A 153 19.35 -13.60 15.01
CA GLY A 153 18.60 -13.99 16.21
C GLY A 153 17.31 -13.19 16.44
N GLU A 154 16.80 -12.53 15.40
CA GLU A 154 15.48 -11.90 15.40
C GLU A 154 14.38 -12.95 15.24
N TRP A 155 13.26 -12.75 15.93
CA TRP A 155 12.09 -13.61 15.85
C TRP A 155 11.02 -12.91 15.01
N ALA A 156 10.37 -13.66 14.13
CA ALA A 156 9.20 -13.15 13.41
C ALA A 156 8.08 -12.78 14.38
N VAL A 157 7.34 -11.72 14.07
CA VAL A 157 6.12 -11.35 14.79
C VAL A 157 4.92 -11.79 13.96
N TYR A 158 3.95 -12.41 14.61
CA TYR A 158 2.65 -12.74 14.02
C TYR A 158 1.57 -11.91 14.69
N SER A 159 0.73 -11.27 13.87
CA SER A 159 -0.43 -10.53 14.35
C SER A 159 -1.70 -11.03 13.69
N TRP A 160 -2.74 -11.27 14.49
CA TRP A 160 -4.05 -11.67 13.97
C TRP A 160 -5.18 -11.01 14.75
N ALA A 161 -6.28 -10.76 14.06
CA ALA A 161 -7.47 -10.11 14.60
C ALA A 161 -8.70 -10.86 14.08
N SER A 162 -9.66 -11.15 14.97
CA SER A 162 -10.83 -11.97 14.62
C SER A 162 -11.73 -11.38 13.54
N TRP A 163 -11.77 -10.05 13.37
CA TRP A 163 -12.52 -9.34 12.33
C TRP A 163 -11.73 -9.12 11.04
N ARG A 164 -10.44 -9.50 10.98
CA ARG A 164 -9.61 -9.30 9.79
C ARG A 164 -10.01 -10.22 8.64
N ALA A 165 -10.66 -11.36 8.94
CA ALA A 165 -11.07 -12.37 7.97
C ALA A 165 -9.94 -12.79 7.01
N ALA A 166 -8.71 -12.82 7.52
CA ALA A 166 -7.48 -13.14 6.80
C ALA A 166 -6.57 -13.99 7.71
N PRO A 167 -5.60 -14.73 7.14
CA PRO A 167 -4.58 -15.41 7.94
C PRO A 167 -3.75 -14.41 8.78
N PRO A 168 -2.97 -14.91 9.76
CA PRO A 168 -2.04 -14.09 10.52
C PRO A 168 -1.10 -13.29 9.61
N GLU A 169 -0.85 -12.04 9.96
CA GLU A 169 0.14 -11.22 9.27
C GLU A 169 1.50 -11.43 9.93
N ARG A 170 2.48 -11.83 9.12
CA ARG A 170 3.86 -12.06 9.54
C ARG A 170 4.73 -10.81 9.29
N PHE A 171 5.49 -10.43 10.30
CA PHE A 171 6.57 -9.44 10.22
C PHE A 171 7.91 -10.10 10.47
N PRO A 172 8.99 -9.67 9.80
CA PRO A 172 10.30 -10.30 9.93
C PRO A 172 10.93 -10.13 11.33
N ASP A 173 10.61 -9.03 12.03
CA ASP A 173 11.16 -8.70 13.34
C ASP A 173 10.23 -7.73 14.10
N PHE A 174 10.54 -7.49 15.38
CA PHE A 174 9.75 -6.61 16.24
C PHE A 174 9.78 -5.13 15.80
N ALA A 175 10.90 -4.67 15.22
CA ALA A 175 11.00 -3.31 14.73
C ALA A 175 10.11 -3.09 13.48
N ALA A 176 10.01 -4.08 12.59
CA ALA A 176 9.13 -4.06 11.44
C ALA A 176 7.66 -4.06 11.85
N PHE A 177 7.30 -4.85 12.86
CA PHE A 177 5.98 -4.80 13.48
C PHE A 177 5.67 -3.40 14.03
N MET A 178 6.56 -2.80 14.82
CA MET A 178 6.33 -1.47 15.41
C MET A 178 6.23 -0.35 14.34
N ARG A 179 7.00 -0.43 13.26
CA ARG A 179 6.84 0.47 12.10
C ARG A 179 5.50 0.29 11.41
N SER A 180 5.01 -0.95 11.31
CA SER A 180 3.67 -1.24 10.76
C SER A 180 2.57 -0.68 11.66
N MET A 181 2.71 -0.81 12.97
CA MET A 181 1.75 -0.24 13.94
C MET A 181 1.73 1.30 13.91
N HIS A 182 2.89 1.95 13.77
CA HIS A 182 2.94 3.40 13.55
C HIS A 182 2.23 3.81 12.27
N ARG A 183 2.45 3.07 11.18
CA ARG A 183 1.75 3.25 9.90
C ARG A 183 0.23 3.06 10.05
N GLU A 184 -0.21 2.02 10.75
CA GLU A 184 -1.64 1.76 11.02
C GLU A 184 -2.27 2.92 11.80
N PHE A 185 -1.60 3.41 12.84
CA PHE A 185 -2.04 4.59 13.59
C PHE A 185 -2.29 5.79 12.65
N HIS A 186 -1.35 6.11 11.76
CA HIS A 186 -1.54 7.19 10.78
C HIS A 186 -2.70 6.93 9.81
N SER A 187 -2.80 5.72 9.29
CA SER A 187 -3.85 5.32 8.34
C SER A 187 -5.26 5.44 8.93
N LEU A 188 -5.44 5.01 10.19
CA LEU A 188 -6.70 5.14 10.89
C LEU A 188 -7.05 6.61 11.17
N ARG A 189 -6.05 7.44 11.47
CA ARG A 189 -6.25 8.88 11.69
C ARG A 189 -6.46 9.66 10.39
N ALA A 190 -6.05 9.15 9.25
CA ALA A 190 -6.33 9.77 7.95
C ALA A 190 -7.82 9.69 7.58
N ARG A 191 -8.54 8.68 8.07
CA ARG A 191 -9.99 8.49 7.86
C ARG A 191 -10.81 9.28 8.89
N THR A 192 -10.61 10.59 8.96
CA THR A 192 -11.35 11.45 9.88
C THR A 192 -12.84 11.50 9.54
N ALA A 193 -13.70 11.54 10.55
CA ALA A 193 -15.12 11.81 10.34
C ALA A 193 -15.34 13.19 9.71
N ASP A 194 -16.44 13.36 8.97
CA ASP A 194 -16.78 14.64 8.33
C ASP A 194 -16.74 15.80 9.33
N GLY A 195 -15.88 16.79 9.07
CA GLY A 195 -15.76 18.01 9.87
C GLY A 195 -14.64 18.03 10.91
N GLU A 196 -13.90 16.93 11.09
CA GLU A 196 -12.68 16.91 11.91
C GLU A 196 -11.48 17.55 11.18
N PRO A 197 -10.54 18.19 11.90
CA PRO A 197 -9.34 18.75 11.28
C PRO A 197 -8.48 17.67 10.62
N GLU A 198 -7.88 18.00 9.49
CA GLU A 198 -6.95 17.10 8.81
C GLU A 198 -5.78 16.72 9.74
N PHE A 199 -5.46 15.43 9.80
CA PHE A 199 -4.34 14.91 10.58
C PHE A 199 -3.00 15.29 9.93
N VAL A 200 -2.44 16.44 10.33
CA VAL A 200 -1.20 17.00 9.78
C VAL A 200 -0.10 17.13 10.83
N ASN A 201 1.01 16.40 10.62
CA ASN A 201 2.20 16.41 11.47
C ASN A 201 3.48 16.38 10.60
N ALA A 202 4.65 16.19 11.21
CA ALA A 202 5.91 16.16 10.48
C ALA A 202 6.00 14.96 9.52
N THR A 203 5.58 13.78 9.97
CA THR A 203 5.55 12.56 9.15
C THR A 203 4.63 12.71 7.95
N THR A 204 3.41 13.22 8.13
CA THR A 204 2.46 13.37 7.03
C THR A 204 2.94 14.40 6.01
N ARG A 205 3.49 15.54 6.43
CA ARG A 205 4.10 16.54 5.51
C ARG A 205 5.27 15.96 4.72
N ARG A 206 6.13 15.16 5.36
CA ARG A 206 7.23 14.45 4.69
C ARG A 206 6.69 13.49 3.62
N LEU A 207 5.67 12.72 3.96
CA LEU A 207 5.06 11.77 3.03
C LEU A 207 4.32 12.47 1.88
N ASP A 208 3.68 13.61 2.12
CA ASP A 208 3.05 14.41 1.06
C ASP A 208 4.09 14.95 0.08
N ALA A 209 5.25 15.39 0.58
CA ALA A 209 6.38 15.75 -0.29
C ALA A 209 6.90 14.53 -1.08
N GLN A 210 6.97 13.35 -0.44
CA GLN A 210 7.35 12.11 -1.10
C GLN A 210 6.36 11.70 -2.21
N VAL A 211 5.05 11.89 -2.01
CA VAL A 211 4.03 11.64 -3.06
C VAL A 211 4.27 12.56 -4.26
N GLU A 212 4.56 13.84 -4.01
CA GLU A 212 4.85 14.79 -5.10
C GLU A 212 6.16 14.45 -5.84
N GLU A 213 7.22 14.06 -5.11
CA GLU A 213 8.45 13.57 -5.72
C GLU A 213 8.21 12.29 -6.54
N ALA A 214 7.44 11.34 -6.01
CA ALA A 214 7.12 10.10 -6.68
C ALA A 214 6.35 10.37 -7.99
N ARG A 215 5.42 11.33 -7.98
CA ARG A 215 4.72 11.78 -9.18
C ARG A 215 5.69 12.30 -10.24
N VAL A 216 6.62 13.18 -9.86
CA VAL A 216 7.63 13.73 -10.79
C VAL A 216 8.53 12.61 -11.33
N ARG A 217 8.96 11.67 -10.48
CA ARG A 217 9.76 10.49 -10.90
C ARG A 217 9.00 9.61 -11.88
N ALA A 218 7.73 9.33 -11.62
CA ALA A 218 6.88 8.53 -12.51
C ALA A 218 6.74 9.19 -13.89
N LEU A 219 6.56 10.52 -13.94
CA LEU A 219 6.52 11.29 -15.19
C LEU A 219 7.88 11.33 -15.90
N GLY A 220 8.98 11.30 -15.14
CA GLY A 220 10.35 11.24 -15.68
C GLY A 220 10.81 9.85 -16.16
N GLY A 221 10.04 8.80 -15.89
CA GLY A 221 10.34 7.42 -16.31
C GLY A 221 10.83 6.48 -15.21
N ASP A 222 11.10 6.97 -14.00
CA ASP A 222 11.55 6.14 -12.85
C ASP A 222 10.32 5.64 -12.05
N TRP A 223 9.50 4.84 -12.72
CA TRP A 223 8.22 4.36 -12.17
C TRP A 223 8.40 3.35 -11.04
N GLU A 224 9.49 2.58 -11.02
CA GLU A 224 9.73 1.57 -9.97
C GLU A 224 9.98 2.21 -8.60
N ARG A 225 10.77 3.29 -8.56
CA ARG A 225 10.96 4.05 -7.32
C ARG A 225 9.71 4.83 -6.96
N ALA A 226 8.99 5.35 -7.95
CA ALA A 226 7.72 6.02 -7.71
C ALA A 226 6.67 5.08 -7.09
N GLU A 227 6.49 3.87 -7.64
CA GLU A 227 5.55 2.86 -7.13
C GLU A 227 5.85 2.55 -5.66
N ARG A 228 7.10 2.26 -5.31
CA ARG A 228 7.51 1.99 -3.91
C ARG A 228 7.23 3.16 -2.97
N ALA A 229 7.52 4.39 -3.40
CA ALA A 229 7.29 5.58 -2.58
C ALA A 229 5.79 5.85 -2.39
N LEU A 230 4.96 5.58 -3.41
CA LEU A 230 3.50 5.69 -3.34
C LEU A 230 2.89 4.57 -2.49
N ASP A 231 3.42 3.36 -2.54
CA ASP A 231 3.01 2.24 -1.67
C ASP A 231 3.25 2.57 -0.20
N GLU A 232 4.41 3.13 0.12
CA GLU A 232 4.71 3.58 1.48
C GLU A 232 3.71 4.65 1.92
N ALA A 233 3.53 5.72 1.15
CA ALA A 233 2.61 6.80 1.50
C ALA A 233 1.14 6.33 1.59
N LYS A 234 0.71 5.42 0.71
CA LYS A 234 -0.60 4.76 0.78
C LYS A 234 -0.76 4.01 2.10
N GLY A 235 0.29 3.34 2.56
CA GLY A 235 0.30 2.65 3.85
C GLY A 235 -0.06 3.57 5.03
N TYR A 236 0.38 4.83 5.01
CA TYR A 236 0.05 5.85 6.00
C TYR A 236 -1.29 6.57 5.73
N GLY A 237 -2.08 6.11 4.75
CA GLY A 237 -3.34 6.73 4.36
C GLY A 237 -3.18 8.11 3.72
N ARG A 238 -2.03 8.40 3.07
CA ARG A 238 -1.83 9.72 2.47
C ARG A 238 -2.71 9.92 1.22
N PRO A 239 -3.36 11.09 1.06
CA PRO A 239 -4.15 11.41 -0.12
C PRO A 239 -3.35 11.28 -1.41
N ARG A 240 -4.03 11.01 -2.54
CA ARG A 240 -3.46 10.89 -3.90
C ARG A 240 -2.55 9.66 -4.11
N ALA A 241 -1.93 9.10 -3.06
CA ALA A 241 -0.95 8.04 -3.18
C ALA A 241 -1.52 6.76 -3.85
N ALA A 242 -2.71 6.33 -3.40
CA ALA A 242 -3.40 5.17 -3.97
C ALA A 242 -3.74 5.37 -5.46
N GLY A 243 -4.43 6.47 -5.78
CA GLY A 243 -4.86 6.76 -7.15
C GLY A 243 -3.71 6.98 -8.14
N LEU A 244 -2.59 7.56 -7.70
CA LEU A 244 -1.37 7.68 -8.52
C LEU A 244 -0.71 6.30 -8.75
N GLY A 245 -0.57 5.49 -7.70
CA GLY A 245 0.01 4.15 -7.81
C GLY A 245 -0.84 3.22 -8.68
N ASP A 246 -2.16 3.35 -8.61
CA ASP A 246 -3.10 2.57 -9.41
C ASP A 246 -2.94 2.78 -10.91
N GLN A 247 -2.58 4.00 -11.35
CA GLN A 247 -2.30 4.28 -12.77
C GLN A 247 -1.08 3.51 -13.27
N ILE A 248 -0.05 3.39 -12.42
CA ILE A 248 1.14 2.58 -12.72
C ILE A 248 0.76 1.11 -12.78
N ARG A 249 0.09 0.59 -11.74
CA ARG A 249 -0.35 -0.81 -11.64
C ARG A 249 -1.25 -1.21 -12.81
N ARG A 250 -2.11 -0.31 -13.29
CA ARG A 250 -2.97 -0.55 -14.45
C ARG A 250 -2.16 -0.89 -15.70
N LEU A 251 -1.12 -0.11 -15.99
CA LEU A 251 -0.25 -0.33 -17.16
C LEU A 251 0.60 -1.60 -17.00
N LEU A 252 0.88 -2.03 -15.77
CA LEU A 252 1.55 -3.30 -15.48
C LEU A 252 0.61 -4.52 -15.55
N GLY A 253 -0.67 -4.33 -15.85
CA GLY A 253 -1.67 -5.40 -15.90
C GLY A 253 -2.12 -5.92 -14.52
N ARG A 254 -1.78 -5.21 -13.44
CA ARG A 254 -2.15 -5.56 -12.05
C ARG A 254 -3.56 -5.02 -11.72
N THR A 255 -4.56 -5.38 -12.53
CA THR A 255 -5.87 -4.69 -12.54
C THR A 255 -6.74 -4.97 -11.32
N TYR A 256 -6.59 -6.15 -10.69
CA TYR A 256 -7.38 -6.56 -9.53
C TYR A 256 -7.19 -5.68 -8.28
N LEU A 257 -6.16 -4.81 -8.28
CA LEU A 257 -5.83 -3.90 -7.17
C LEU A 257 -6.17 -2.42 -7.49
N VAL A 258 -6.79 -2.15 -8.65
CA VAL A 258 -6.91 -0.79 -9.19
C VAL A 258 -8.35 -0.28 -9.08
N TYR A 259 -8.53 0.77 -8.28
CA TYR A 259 -9.82 1.46 -8.12
C TYR A 259 -9.74 2.97 -8.36
N TYR A 260 -8.52 3.52 -8.39
CA TYR A 260 -8.26 4.96 -8.45
C TYR A 260 -9.00 5.72 -7.35
N GLU A 261 -8.83 5.25 -6.11
CA GLU A 261 -9.40 5.83 -4.89
C GLU A 261 -9.28 7.38 -4.91
N ASP A 262 -10.39 8.05 -4.62
CA ASP A 262 -10.59 9.50 -4.64
C ASP A 262 -10.38 10.24 -5.98
N LEU A 263 -9.87 9.57 -7.02
CA LEU A 263 -9.63 10.18 -8.33
C LEU A 263 -10.70 9.83 -9.36
N VAL A 264 -11.25 8.62 -9.33
CA VAL A 264 -12.26 8.17 -10.29
C VAL A 264 -13.56 8.98 -10.21
N THR A 265 -13.87 9.49 -9.03
CA THR A 265 -15.07 10.29 -8.75
C THR A 265 -14.90 11.78 -9.08
N ASP A 266 -13.66 12.25 -9.32
CA ASP A 266 -13.39 13.62 -9.76
C ASP A 266 -13.66 13.77 -11.27
N PRO A 267 -14.60 14.64 -11.69
CA PRO A 267 -14.91 14.88 -13.10
C PRO A 267 -13.69 15.27 -13.95
N ARG A 268 -12.64 15.84 -13.36
CA ARG A 268 -11.39 16.20 -14.06
C ARG A 268 -10.66 14.98 -14.59
N TYR A 269 -10.64 13.87 -13.85
CA TYR A 269 -9.87 12.67 -14.19
C TYR A 269 -10.73 11.55 -14.76
N ALA A 270 -12.05 11.62 -14.58
CA ALA A 270 -13.03 10.67 -15.10
C ALA A 270 -12.82 10.27 -16.57
N PRO A 271 -12.51 11.18 -17.53
CA PRO A 271 -12.28 10.80 -18.94
C PRO A 271 -11.11 9.83 -19.18
N GLU A 272 -10.14 9.76 -18.26
CA GLU A 272 -8.95 8.91 -18.38
C GLU A 272 -9.04 7.68 -17.48
N LEU A 273 -9.68 7.79 -16.31
CA LEU A 273 -9.70 6.76 -15.29
C LEU A 273 -10.96 5.87 -15.33
N LEU A 274 -12.12 6.39 -15.75
CA LEU A 274 -13.34 5.58 -15.89
C LEU A 274 -13.25 4.55 -17.01
N PRO A 275 -12.78 4.87 -18.23
CA PRO A 275 -12.77 3.89 -19.31
C PRO A 275 -12.08 2.56 -18.97
N PRO A 276 -10.86 2.52 -18.40
CA PRO A 276 -10.23 1.26 -18.04
C PRO A 276 -11.00 0.48 -16.96
N LEU A 277 -11.58 1.15 -15.95
CA LEU A 277 -12.40 0.47 -14.93
C LEU A 277 -13.66 -0.15 -15.54
N VAL A 278 -14.35 0.62 -16.37
CA VAL A 278 -15.56 0.19 -17.07
C VAL A 278 -15.26 -0.97 -18.02
N ALA A 279 -14.16 -0.92 -18.76
CA ALA A 279 -13.77 -2.00 -19.66
C ALA A 279 -13.44 -3.31 -18.91
N GLU A 280 -12.81 -3.21 -17.75
CA GLU A 280 -12.57 -4.38 -16.91
C GLU A 280 -13.87 -4.95 -16.33
N HIS A 281 -14.78 -4.08 -15.89
CA HIS A 281 -16.11 -4.50 -15.45
C HIS A 281 -16.89 -5.18 -16.59
N ALA A 282 -16.90 -4.61 -17.79
CA ALA A 282 -17.56 -5.17 -18.97
C ALA A 282 -17.00 -6.54 -19.37
N ALA A 283 -15.71 -6.80 -19.15
CA ALA A 283 -15.07 -8.08 -19.42
C ALA A 283 -15.48 -9.19 -18.42
N ARG A 284 -15.95 -8.83 -17.21
CA ARG A 284 -16.40 -9.80 -16.21
C ARG A 284 -17.80 -10.31 -16.59
N ARG A 285 -17.91 -11.63 -16.82
CA ARG A 285 -19.09 -12.27 -17.45
C ARG A 285 -20.35 -12.39 -16.58
N HIS A 286 -20.30 -12.07 -15.27
CA HIS A 286 -21.35 -12.42 -14.31
C HIS A 286 -21.57 -11.41 -13.15
N GLY A 287 -21.38 -10.10 -13.38
CA GLY A 287 -21.71 -9.07 -12.39
C GLY A 287 -23.05 -8.39 -12.66
N ASP A 288 -23.82 -8.14 -11.61
CA ASP A 288 -24.83 -7.07 -11.62
C ASP A 288 -24.11 -5.71 -11.68
N ASP A 289 -24.70 -4.71 -12.36
CA ASP A 289 -24.10 -3.38 -12.56
C ASP A 289 -23.96 -2.60 -11.22
N SER A 290 -24.46 -3.17 -10.12
CA SER A 290 -24.28 -2.69 -8.73
C SER A 290 -22.82 -2.61 -8.28
N VAL A 291 -21.92 -3.44 -8.82
CA VAL A 291 -20.47 -3.38 -8.50
C VAL A 291 -19.84 -2.08 -9.01
N LEU A 292 -20.24 -1.62 -10.20
CA LEU A 292 -19.77 -0.34 -10.73
C LEU A 292 -20.26 0.83 -9.86
N THR A 293 -21.48 0.74 -9.34
CA THR A 293 -22.05 1.74 -8.42
C THR A 293 -21.26 1.83 -7.12
N HIS A 294 -20.74 0.70 -6.62
CA HIS A 294 -19.91 0.68 -5.42
C HIS A 294 -18.61 1.47 -5.60
N HIS A 295 -17.93 1.33 -6.74
CA HIS A 295 -16.71 2.08 -7.07
C HIS A 295 -16.94 3.58 -7.29
N LEU A 296 -18.17 3.99 -7.57
CA LEU A 296 -18.56 5.38 -7.78
C LEU A 296 -19.31 5.96 -6.58
N ARG A 297 -19.24 5.30 -5.41
CA ARG A 297 -19.85 5.84 -4.19
C ARG A 297 -19.25 7.22 -3.89
N GLY A 298 -20.12 8.23 -3.74
CA GLY A 298 -19.71 9.62 -3.51
C GLY A 298 -19.42 10.42 -4.79
N ALA A 299 -19.50 9.81 -5.98
CA ALA A 299 -19.43 10.52 -7.24
C ALA A 299 -20.68 11.39 -7.48
N ALA A 300 -20.50 12.48 -8.22
CA ALA A 300 -21.62 13.29 -8.70
C ALA A 300 -22.41 12.55 -9.80
N ASP A 301 -23.70 12.92 -9.96
CA ASP A 301 -24.63 12.25 -10.88
C ASP A 301 -24.14 12.25 -12.33
N ASP A 302 -23.38 13.27 -12.74
CA ASP A 302 -22.80 13.39 -14.08
C ASP A 302 -21.68 12.38 -14.32
N VAL A 303 -20.82 12.13 -13.33
CA VAL A 303 -19.77 11.10 -13.37
C VAL A 303 -20.39 9.70 -13.44
N VAL A 304 -21.45 9.46 -12.67
CA VAL A 304 -22.19 8.19 -12.70
C VAL A 304 -22.83 7.99 -14.07
N ALA A 305 -23.50 9.00 -14.62
CA ALA A 305 -24.11 8.94 -15.96
C ALA A 305 -23.07 8.71 -17.06
N LEU A 306 -21.89 9.33 -16.94
CA LEU A 306 -20.76 9.10 -17.84
C LEU A 306 -20.28 7.64 -17.79
N ALA A 307 -20.15 7.06 -16.59
CA ALA A 307 -19.73 5.68 -16.44
C ALA A 307 -20.69 4.67 -17.12
N TYR A 308 -22.00 4.86 -16.98
CA TYR A 308 -22.99 4.02 -17.67
C TYR A 308 -22.95 4.20 -19.20
N THR A 309 -22.79 5.43 -19.67
CA THR A 309 -22.63 5.71 -21.11
C THR A 309 -21.38 5.02 -21.66
N LEU A 310 -20.26 5.09 -20.95
CA LEU A 310 -19.03 4.39 -21.31
C LEU A 310 -19.23 2.87 -21.29
N LEU A 311 -19.98 2.34 -20.33
CA LEU A 311 -20.24 0.90 -20.22
C LEU A 311 -21.00 0.37 -21.43
N GLU A 312 -22.04 1.09 -21.88
CA GLU A 312 -22.77 0.77 -23.10
C GLU A 312 -21.85 0.80 -24.33
N GLN A 313 -21.03 1.85 -24.47
CA GLN A 313 -20.11 2.00 -25.59
C GLN A 313 -19.03 0.91 -25.63
N VAL A 314 -18.48 0.54 -24.47
CA VAL A 314 -17.46 -0.51 -24.38
C VAL A 314 -18.08 -1.87 -24.67
N ARG A 315 -19.26 -2.19 -24.11
CA ARG A 315 -20.00 -3.43 -24.43
C ARG A 315 -20.35 -3.53 -25.91
N ALA A 316 -20.67 -2.41 -26.55
CA ALA A 316 -20.94 -2.34 -28.00
C ALA A 316 -19.67 -2.32 -28.87
N GLY A 317 -18.48 -2.17 -28.29
CA GLY A 317 -17.22 -1.99 -29.03
C GLY A 317 -17.17 -0.69 -29.83
N THR A 318 -17.91 0.33 -29.42
CA THR A 318 -18.01 1.64 -30.10
C THR A 318 -17.25 2.75 -29.38
N TYR A 319 -16.78 2.50 -28.15
CA TYR A 319 -15.95 3.46 -27.43
C TYR A 319 -14.71 3.85 -28.25
N ARG A 320 -14.44 5.16 -28.30
CA ARG A 320 -13.29 5.74 -28.98
C ARG A 320 -12.58 6.65 -28.01
N TYR A 321 -11.32 6.35 -27.75
CA TYR A 321 -10.49 7.26 -26.96
C TYR A 321 -10.14 8.50 -27.77
N THR A 322 -10.20 9.65 -27.13
CA THR A 322 -9.78 10.95 -27.69
C THR A 322 -9.01 11.73 -26.63
N ALA A 323 -8.00 12.46 -27.07
CA ALA A 323 -7.22 13.35 -26.21
C ALA A 323 -7.04 14.71 -26.91
N ALA A 324 -6.67 15.74 -26.15
CA ALA A 324 -6.44 17.07 -26.71
C ALA A 324 -5.03 17.22 -27.31
N GLY A 325 -4.89 18.14 -28.26
CA GLY A 325 -3.60 18.59 -28.80
C GLY A 325 -2.88 17.53 -29.65
N ALA A 326 -1.55 17.70 -29.79
CA ALA A 326 -0.72 16.87 -30.66
C ALA A 326 -0.70 15.38 -30.27
N PHE A 327 -0.88 15.07 -28.98
CA PHE A 327 -1.04 13.69 -28.53
C PHE A 327 -2.36 13.08 -29.04
N GLY A 328 -3.46 13.83 -29.02
CA GLY A 328 -4.73 13.41 -29.60
C GLY A 328 -4.66 13.09 -31.08
N GLU A 329 -3.97 13.93 -31.87
CA GLU A 329 -3.76 13.66 -33.30
C GLU A 329 -2.94 12.38 -33.53
N ALA A 330 -1.97 12.10 -32.65
CA ALA A 330 -1.20 10.86 -32.70
C ALA A 330 -2.05 9.63 -32.32
N VAL A 331 -2.94 9.76 -31.34
CA VAL A 331 -3.91 8.73 -30.98
C VAL A 331 -4.79 8.37 -32.18
N ASP A 332 -5.30 9.37 -32.91
CA ASP A 332 -6.12 9.13 -34.10
C ASP A 332 -5.33 8.39 -35.19
N ARG A 333 -4.09 8.80 -35.48
CA ARG A 333 -3.21 8.09 -36.44
C ARG A 333 -2.90 6.67 -35.98
N ALA A 334 -2.57 6.47 -34.71
CA ALA A 334 -2.29 5.16 -34.16
C ALA A 334 -3.51 4.23 -34.29
N ARG A 335 -4.71 4.76 -34.08
CA ARG A 335 -5.97 4.02 -34.23
C ARG A 335 -6.22 3.63 -35.68
N GLU A 336 -5.90 4.50 -36.65
CA GLU A 336 -5.95 4.16 -38.08
C GLU A 336 -4.95 3.05 -38.44
N SER A 337 -3.70 3.13 -37.95
CA SER A 337 -2.70 2.08 -38.12
C SER A 337 -3.18 0.75 -37.52
N ALA A 338 -3.69 0.74 -36.29
CA ALA A 338 -4.24 -0.46 -35.64
C ALA A 338 -5.42 -1.05 -36.43
N ARG A 339 -6.30 -0.20 -36.97
CA ARG A 339 -7.41 -0.62 -37.85
C ARG A 339 -6.92 -1.30 -39.13
N SER A 340 -5.79 -0.86 -39.68
CA SER A 340 -5.18 -1.48 -40.86
C SER A 340 -4.37 -2.76 -40.54
N GLY A 341 -4.24 -3.12 -39.26
CA GLY A 341 -3.50 -4.29 -38.79
C GLY A 341 -2.04 -4.00 -38.39
N ASP A 342 -1.57 -2.78 -38.51
CA ASP A 342 -0.21 -2.37 -38.10
C ASP A 342 -0.19 -1.99 -36.60
N THR A 343 -0.18 -3.00 -35.75
CA THR A 343 -0.19 -2.84 -34.28
C THR A 343 1.13 -2.29 -33.75
N ASP A 344 2.26 -2.63 -34.36
CA ASP A 344 3.59 -2.12 -33.97
C ASP A 344 3.80 -0.67 -34.41
N GLY A 345 3.32 -0.29 -35.60
CA GLY A 345 3.29 1.11 -36.03
C GLY A 345 2.34 1.96 -35.20
N ALA A 346 1.17 1.42 -34.83
CA ALA A 346 0.25 2.08 -33.91
C ALA A 346 0.91 2.33 -32.55
N TRP A 347 1.57 1.31 -31.98
CA TRP A 347 2.30 1.44 -30.72
C TRP A 347 3.39 2.50 -30.78
N ARG A 348 4.26 2.45 -31.81
CA ARG A 348 5.32 3.46 -32.00
C ARG A 348 4.75 4.87 -32.10
N THR A 349 3.67 5.05 -32.85
CA THR A 349 3.00 6.35 -33.00
C THR A 349 2.51 6.91 -31.66
N LEU A 350 1.96 6.05 -30.78
CA LEU A 350 1.55 6.46 -29.43
C LEU A 350 2.75 6.82 -28.55
N THR A 351 3.79 5.98 -28.53
CA THR A 351 4.96 6.20 -27.67
C THR A 351 5.77 7.42 -28.08
N ASP A 352 5.94 7.66 -29.38
CA ASP A 352 6.68 8.81 -29.91
C ASP A 352 5.98 10.14 -29.59
N ALA A 353 4.65 10.11 -29.44
CA ALA A 353 3.85 11.26 -29.07
C ALA A 353 3.72 11.47 -27.55
N LEU A 354 4.15 10.50 -26.72
CA LEU A 354 4.02 10.56 -25.27
C LEU A 354 4.73 11.78 -24.62
N PRO A 355 5.89 12.26 -25.11
CA PRO A 355 6.49 13.50 -24.61
C PRO A 355 5.61 14.75 -24.81
N LEU A 356 4.68 14.71 -25.78
CA LEU A 356 3.73 15.79 -26.07
C LEU A 356 2.44 15.69 -25.24
N TRP A 357 2.20 14.55 -24.57
CA TRP A 357 1.06 14.37 -23.68
C TRP A 357 1.19 15.27 -22.44
N GLN A 358 0.05 15.81 -22.00
CA GLN A 358 -0.05 16.66 -20.83
C GLN A 358 -1.01 16.03 -19.81
N PRO A 359 -0.62 15.97 -18.52
CA PRO A 359 -1.51 15.61 -17.43
C PRO A 359 -2.77 16.48 -17.41
N LEU A 360 -3.88 15.92 -16.94
CA LEU A 360 -5.13 16.67 -16.73
C LEU A 360 -5.07 17.48 -15.42
N GLY A 361 -4.13 17.14 -14.54
CA GLY A 361 -3.93 17.74 -13.24
C GLY A 361 -2.80 17.06 -12.47
N PRO A 362 -2.58 17.44 -11.20
CA PRO A 362 -1.53 16.90 -10.35
C PRO A 362 -1.72 15.42 -9.97
N ASP A 363 -2.85 14.80 -10.30
CA ASP A 363 -3.11 13.39 -9.98
C ASP A 363 -3.17 12.50 -11.22
N HIS A 364 -2.62 12.97 -12.34
CA HIS A 364 -2.61 12.23 -13.61
C HIS A 364 -1.17 11.98 -14.06
N VAL A 365 -0.74 10.71 -14.06
CA VAL A 365 0.63 10.31 -14.37
C VAL A 365 0.77 9.48 -15.64
N ALA A 366 -0.31 9.00 -16.25
CA ALA A 366 -0.27 8.36 -17.56
C ALA A 366 -1.63 8.44 -18.26
N PRO A 367 -1.67 8.56 -19.61
CA PRO A 367 -2.90 8.42 -20.37
C PRO A 367 -3.39 6.97 -20.27
N LEU A 368 -4.64 6.77 -19.89
CA LEU A 368 -5.22 5.46 -19.64
C LEU A 368 -6.53 5.22 -20.37
N GLY A 369 -7.19 6.27 -20.87
CA GLY A 369 -8.47 6.15 -21.56
C GLY A 369 -8.39 5.27 -22.82
N TRP A 370 -7.22 5.17 -23.46
CA TRP A 370 -6.99 4.32 -24.63
C TRP A 370 -7.05 2.81 -24.32
N VAL A 371 -6.84 2.40 -23.07
CA VAL A 371 -6.85 0.98 -22.67
C VAL A 371 -8.23 0.35 -22.89
N ALA A 372 -9.29 1.15 -22.87
CA ALA A 372 -10.65 0.71 -23.16
C ALA A 372 -11.04 0.78 -24.64
N ASP A 373 -10.23 1.41 -25.50
CA ASP A 373 -10.52 1.49 -26.93
C ASP A 373 -10.36 0.09 -27.56
N PRO A 374 -11.32 -0.39 -28.36
CA PRO A 374 -11.29 -1.74 -28.91
C PRO A 374 -10.15 -1.97 -29.91
N LEU A 375 -9.56 -0.92 -30.48
CA LEU A 375 -8.42 -1.01 -31.41
C LEU A 375 -7.09 -0.75 -30.71
N LEU A 376 -7.05 0.18 -29.74
CA LEU A 376 -5.80 0.52 -29.04
C LEU A 376 -5.59 -0.32 -27.78
N GLY A 377 -6.64 -0.71 -27.07
CA GLY A 377 -6.57 -1.54 -25.86
C GLY A 377 -5.78 -2.84 -26.05
N PRO A 378 -5.98 -3.60 -27.15
CA PRO A 378 -5.18 -4.79 -27.44
C PRO A 378 -3.68 -4.55 -27.62
N LEU A 379 -3.24 -3.29 -27.78
CA LEU A 379 -1.83 -2.95 -27.84
C LEU A 379 -1.14 -3.05 -26.47
N LEU A 380 -1.90 -3.01 -25.37
CA LEU A 380 -1.34 -3.07 -24.01
C LEU A 380 -0.85 -4.49 -23.70
N THR A 381 0.47 -4.65 -23.57
CA THR A 381 1.13 -5.82 -22.98
C THR A 381 1.95 -5.39 -21.76
N PRO A 382 2.33 -6.29 -20.85
CA PRO A 382 3.20 -5.93 -19.72
C PRO A 382 4.51 -5.25 -20.13
N GLU A 383 5.11 -5.64 -21.26
CA GLU A 383 6.35 -5.06 -21.80
C GLU A 383 6.10 -3.64 -22.31
N ARG A 384 5.01 -3.44 -23.05
CA ARG A 384 4.60 -2.13 -23.58
C ARG A 384 4.18 -1.18 -22.47
N GLY A 385 3.49 -1.67 -21.45
CA GLY A 385 3.16 -0.91 -20.23
C GLY A 385 4.41 -0.41 -19.51
N ARG A 386 5.40 -1.28 -19.29
CA ARG A 386 6.71 -0.89 -18.73
C ARG A 386 7.43 0.13 -19.62
N ALA A 387 7.42 -0.06 -20.94
CA ALA A 387 8.04 0.87 -21.87
C ALA A 387 7.40 2.27 -21.84
N LEU A 388 6.07 2.35 -21.76
CA LEU A 388 5.35 3.62 -21.61
C LEU A 388 5.69 4.29 -20.27
N LEU A 389 5.68 3.52 -19.18
CA LEU A 389 6.01 4.02 -17.85
C LEU A 389 7.45 4.53 -17.75
N SER A 390 8.39 3.88 -18.47
CA SER A 390 9.79 4.28 -18.57
C SER A 390 10.03 5.44 -19.56
N THR A 391 9.01 5.85 -20.32
CA THR A 391 9.12 6.96 -21.27
C THR A 391 8.76 8.28 -20.58
N PRO A 392 9.66 9.29 -20.62
CA PRO A 392 9.41 10.60 -20.05
C PRO A 392 8.20 11.29 -20.70
N ARG A 393 7.37 11.92 -19.89
CA ARG A 393 6.08 12.51 -20.31
C ARG A 393 5.65 13.66 -19.41
N GLY A 394 4.61 14.40 -19.83
CA GLY A 394 4.09 15.53 -19.05
C GLY A 394 5.09 16.69 -18.90
N GLY A 395 5.83 16.98 -19.97
CA GLY A 395 6.83 18.06 -20.00
C GLY A 395 8.16 17.74 -19.29
N GLN A 396 8.35 16.51 -18.78
CA GLN A 396 9.62 16.09 -18.19
C GLN A 396 10.65 15.75 -19.27
N ALA A 397 11.82 16.37 -19.19
CA ALA A 397 12.97 16.01 -20.02
C ALA A 397 13.70 14.82 -19.37
N GLY A 398 13.35 13.59 -19.74
CA GLY A 398 14.10 12.40 -19.36
C GLY A 398 14.90 11.84 -20.53
N THR A 399 15.83 10.94 -20.23
CA THR A 399 16.55 10.16 -21.25
C THR A 399 15.61 9.07 -21.77
N PRO A 400 15.29 9.02 -23.08
CA PRO A 400 14.49 7.92 -23.63
C PRO A 400 15.18 6.58 -23.36
N PRO A 401 14.43 5.48 -23.17
CA PRO A 401 15.03 4.15 -23.07
C PRO A 401 15.82 3.85 -24.35
N VAL A 402 17.01 3.26 -24.21
CA VAL A 402 17.74 2.71 -25.35
C VAL A 402 16.98 1.48 -25.83
N HIS A 403 16.32 1.59 -26.98
CA HIS A 403 15.76 0.43 -27.65
C HIS A 403 16.88 -0.57 -27.96
N ALA A 404 16.80 -1.78 -27.40
CA ALA A 404 17.65 -2.87 -27.83
C ALA A 404 17.28 -3.21 -29.30
N PRO A 405 18.25 -3.25 -30.23
CA PRO A 405 17.96 -3.59 -31.61
C PRO A 405 17.45 -5.03 -31.68
N THR A 406 16.33 -5.20 -32.37
CA THR A 406 15.76 -6.49 -32.74
C THR A 406 16.81 -7.29 -33.50
N SER A 407 17.33 -8.36 -32.90
CA SER A 407 18.21 -9.31 -33.57
C SER A 407 17.44 -9.91 -34.75
N ALA A 408 17.86 -9.60 -35.97
CA ALA A 408 17.38 -10.24 -37.18
C ALA A 408 17.72 -11.76 -37.13
N PRO A 409 16.86 -12.63 -37.67
CA PRO A 409 17.14 -14.07 -37.68
C PRO A 409 18.32 -14.37 -38.60
N GLU A 410 19.34 -15.05 -38.08
CA GLU A 410 20.43 -15.61 -38.87
C GLU A 410 19.85 -16.61 -39.89
N SER A 411 19.99 -16.28 -41.15
CA SER A 411 19.77 -17.18 -42.28
C SER A 411 20.80 -18.32 -42.22
N LEU A 412 20.32 -19.53 -41.97
CA LEU A 412 21.09 -20.77 -42.13
C LEU A 412 21.47 -20.95 -43.62
N SER A 413 22.75 -21.15 -43.88
CA SER A 413 23.30 -21.79 -45.09
C SER A 413 24.16 -22.97 -44.69
#